data_AF-A0A7X7DRC0-F1
#
_entry.id   AF-A0A7X7DRC0-F1
#
_cell.length_a   1.000
_cell.length_b   1.000
_cell.length_c   1.000
_cell.angle_alpha   90.00
_cell.angle_beta   90.00
_cell.angle_gamma   90.00
#
_symmetry.space_group_name_H-M   'P 1'
#
loop_
_entity.id
_entity.type
_entity.pdbx_description
1 polymer ?
#
loop_
_entity_poly.entity_id
_entity_poly.type
_entity_poly.pdbx_seq_one_letter_code
_entity_poly.pdbx_strand_id
1 'polypeptide(L)'
;MLKKIQTRLFWLWLIILILINVIPIGNDANQSLNLNKLFEIRLDYFIHAVMILCFAWIWVHSRITGVTWFKRYEGLKYSVLVLCAGVGLELLQLLVPWRSFNPVDMIYNVMGAILVVILISVSSLLSSQR
;
A
#
# COMPACT_ATOMS: atom_id res chain seq x y z
N MET A 1 11.78 8.11 -20.69
CA MET A 1 12.53 8.06 -19.41
C MET A 1 11.59 8.00 -18.20
N LEU A 2 10.65 8.95 -18.07
CA LEU A 2 9.73 9.04 -16.92
C LEU A 2 8.87 7.80 -16.65
N LYS A 3 8.37 7.12 -17.71
CA LYS A 3 7.65 5.85 -17.56
C LYS A 3 8.51 4.76 -16.88
N LYS A 4 9.81 4.69 -17.18
CA LYS A 4 10.74 3.75 -16.53
C LYS A 4 10.93 4.09 -15.04
N ILE A 5 11.01 5.38 -14.70
CA ILE A 5 11.11 5.85 -13.32
C ILE A 5 9.86 5.43 -12.54
N GLN A 6 8.68 5.67 -13.10
CA GLN A 6 7.41 5.26 -12.52
C GLN A 6 7.34 3.76 -12.26
N THR A 7 7.71 2.94 -13.24
CA THR A 7 7.77 1.48 -13.07
C THR A 7 8.76 1.08 -11.97
N ARG A 8 9.91 1.75 -11.86
CA ARG A 8 10.87 1.50 -10.76
C ARG A 8 10.29 1.88 -9.40
N LEU A 9 9.57 3.00 -9.28
CA LEU A 9 8.92 3.41 -8.02
C LEU A 9 7.91 2.36 -7.56
N PHE A 10 7.14 1.79 -8.49
CA PHE A 10 6.21 0.70 -8.18
C PHE A 10 6.90 -0.56 -7.69
N TRP A 11 7.91 -1.03 -8.41
CA TRP A 11 8.65 -2.22 -7.98
C TRP A 11 9.37 -1.99 -6.67
N LEU A 12 9.93 -0.81 -6.45
CA LEU A 12 10.55 -0.43 -5.18
C LEU A 12 9.53 -0.49 -4.04
N TRP A 13 8.37 0.16 -4.21
CA TRP A 13 7.27 0.11 -3.23
C TRP A 13 6.82 -1.32 -2.93
N LEU A 14 6.59 -2.14 -3.97
CA LEU A 14 6.12 -3.51 -3.82
C LEU A 14 7.16 -4.41 -3.14
N ILE A 15 8.44 -4.31 -3.53
CA ILE A 15 9.53 -5.09 -2.94
C ILE A 15 9.69 -4.71 -1.46
N ILE A 16 9.69 -3.42 -1.12
CA ILE A 16 9.77 -2.97 0.28
C ILE A 16 8.62 -3.55 1.10
N LEU A 17 7.38 -3.49 0.58
CA LEU A 17 6.22 -4.07 1.26
C LEU A 17 6.37 -5.58 1.51
N ILE A 18 6.80 -6.32 0.49
CA ILE A 18 7.03 -7.77 0.62
C ILE A 18 8.11 -8.05 1.67
N LEU A 19 9.25 -7.35 1.61
CA LEU A 19 10.35 -7.56 2.55
C LEU A 19 9.93 -7.29 3.99
N ILE A 20 9.20 -6.20 4.25
CA ILE A 20 8.72 -5.86 5.60
C ILE A 20 7.71 -6.89 6.12
N ASN A 21 6.83 -7.42 5.25
CA ASN A 21 5.84 -8.42 5.66
C ASN A 21 6.46 -9.83 5.86
N VAL A 22 7.48 -10.19 5.09
CA VAL A 22 8.09 -11.53 5.15
C VAL A 22 9.18 -11.62 6.22
N ILE A 23 10.04 -10.60 6.34
CA ILE A 23 11.19 -10.63 7.24
C ILE A 23 10.71 -10.38 8.68
N PRO A 24 11.01 -11.26 9.65
CA PRO A 24 10.75 -10.99 11.05
C PRO A 24 11.73 -9.91 11.52
N ILE A 25 11.21 -8.72 11.83
CA ILE A 25 11.98 -7.67 12.50
C ILE A 25 11.98 -8.06 13.99
N GLY A 26 13.17 -8.34 14.54
CA GLY A 26 13.41 -9.17 15.73
C GLY A 26 12.60 -8.86 17.02
N ASN A 27 12.64 -9.83 17.95
CA ASN A 27 11.79 -9.91 19.15
C ASN A 27 11.70 -8.64 20.01
N ASP A 28 12.73 -7.80 20.05
CA ASP A 28 12.74 -6.56 20.85
C ASP A 28 11.91 -5.43 20.22
N ALA A 29 11.78 -5.40 18.89
CA ALA A 29 10.94 -4.42 18.19
C ALA A 29 9.44 -4.66 18.51
N ASN A 30 9.02 -5.93 18.58
CA ASN A 30 7.66 -6.32 18.97
C ASN A 30 7.34 -6.06 20.45
N GLN A 31 8.34 -6.08 21.35
CA GLN A 31 8.16 -5.66 22.75
C GLN A 31 8.06 -4.13 22.89
N SER A 32 8.85 -3.36 22.15
CA SER A 32 8.81 -1.89 22.20
C SER A 32 7.51 -1.30 21.61
N LEU A 33 6.91 -1.95 20.61
CA LEU A 33 5.59 -1.58 20.07
C LEU A 33 4.45 -1.91 21.04
N ASN A 34 4.63 -2.89 21.93
CA ASN A 34 3.65 -3.24 22.97
C ASN A 34 3.59 -2.23 24.13
N LEU A 35 4.60 -1.38 24.29
CA LEU A 35 4.66 -0.39 25.39
C LEU A 35 3.92 0.92 25.06
N ASN A 36 3.62 1.20 23.79
CA ASN A 36 2.86 2.37 23.35
C ASN A 36 1.34 2.10 23.32
N LYS A 37 0.78 1.61 24.43
CA LYS A 37 -0.67 1.45 24.65
C LYS A 37 -1.39 2.77 24.97
N LEU A 38 -1.16 3.84 24.19
CA LEU A 38 -1.93 5.07 24.39
C LEU A 38 -3.39 4.91 23.94
N PHE A 39 -3.67 3.94 23.07
CA PHE A 39 -5.00 3.42 22.73
C PHE A 39 -4.83 1.91 22.50
N GLU A 40 -5.85 1.08 22.72
CA GLU A 40 -5.81 -0.38 22.46
C GLU A 40 -5.53 -0.77 20.99
N ILE A 41 -5.30 0.22 20.12
CA ILE A 41 -4.85 0.09 18.74
C ILE A 41 -3.33 0.01 18.73
N ARG A 42 -2.84 -1.19 18.45
CA ARG A 42 -1.46 -1.51 18.12
C ARG A 42 -0.95 -0.61 16.97
N LEU A 43 0.07 0.21 17.22
CA LEU A 43 0.61 1.19 16.25
C LEU A 43 1.03 0.53 14.93
N ASP A 44 1.45 -0.73 14.99
CA ASP A 44 1.76 -1.55 13.82
C ASP A 44 0.60 -1.66 12.84
N TYR A 45 -0.65 -1.77 13.31
CA TYR A 45 -1.83 -1.78 12.44
C TYR A 45 -1.97 -0.48 11.64
N PHE A 46 -1.68 0.67 12.25
CA PHE A 46 -1.70 1.95 11.54
C PHE A 46 -0.60 2.01 10.46
N ILE A 47 0.57 1.44 10.75
CA ILE A 47 1.69 1.37 9.79
C ILE A 47 1.28 0.58 8.54
N HIS A 48 0.52 -0.51 8.67
CA HIS A 48 -0.04 -1.26 7.52
C HIS A 48 -0.80 -0.36 6.54
N ALA A 49 -1.74 0.44 7.05
CA ALA A 49 -2.50 1.37 6.23
C ALA A 49 -1.61 2.44 5.56
N VAL A 50 -0.66 3.01 6.31
CA VAL A 50 0.25 4.05 5.81
C VAL A 50 1.16 3.52 4.70
N MET A 51 1.72 2.32 4.86
CA MET A 51 2.61 1.72 3.86
C MET A 51 1.90 1.47 2.52
N ILE A 52 0.62 1.06 2.56
CA ILE A 52 -0.21 0.96 1.35
C ILE A 52 -0.52 2.35 0.79
N LEU A 53 -0.84 3.32 1.64
CA LEU A 53 -1.14 4.70 1.23
C LEU A 53 -0.01 5.37 0.44
N CYS A 54 1.26 4.99 0.69
CA CYS A 54 2.40 5.46 -0.10
C CYS A 54 2.26 5.21 -1.61
N PHE A 55 1.46 4.24 -2.04
CA PHE A 55 1.14 4.04 -3.45
C PHE A 55 0.49 5.26 -4.12
N ALA A 56 -0.26 6.08 -3.36
CA ALA A 56 -0.89 7.29 -3.87
C ALA A 56 0.13 8.27 -4.49
N TRP A 57 1.37 8.28 -4.01
CA TRP A 57 2.43 9.11 -4.59
C TRP A 57 2.78 8.71 -6.02
N ILE A 58 2.71 7.42 -6.36
CA ILE A 58 2.96 6.92 -7.71
C ILE A 58 1.88 7.46 -8.66
N TRP A 59 0.62 7.44 -8.21
CA TRP A 59 -0.51 8.05 -8.94
C TRP A 59 -0.33 9.56 -9.10
N VAL A 60 -0.10 10.30 -8.01
CA VAL A 60 0.05 11.76 -8.07
C VAL A 60 1.21 12.16 -8.98
N HIS A 61 2.36 11.47 -8.87
CA HIS A 61 3.50 11.72 -9.72
C HIS A 61 3.19 11.41 -11.20
N SER A 62 2.33 10.43 -11.51
CA SER A 62 1.95 10.13 -12.90
C SER A 62 1.08 11.25 -13.50
N ARG A 63 0.18 11.82 -12.69
CA ARG A 63 -0.62 13.00 -13.04
C ARG A 63 0.23 14.24 -13.29
N ILE A 64 1.21 14.52 -12.43
CA ILE A 64 2.11 15.67 -12.57
C ILE A 64 2.98 15.54 -13.83
N THR A 65 3.47 14.34 -14.12
CA THR A 65 4.41 14.09 -15.24
C THR A 65 3.72 13.74 -16.57
N GLY A 66 2.39 13.65 -16.60
CA GLY A 66 1.62 13.24 -17.78
C GLY A 66 1.87 11.78 -18.22
N VAL A 67 2.47 10.95 -17.35
CA VAL A 67 2.78 9.56 -17.68
C VAL A 67 1.53 8.70 -17.58
N THR A 68 1.20 8.01 -18.67
CA THR A 68 0.13 6.99 -18.68
C THR A 68 0.72 5.58 -18.79
N TRP A 69 0.35 4.72 -17.85
CA TRP A 69 0.66 3.30 -17.89
C TRP A 69 -0.38 2.52 -18.68
N PHE A 70 -1.64 2.87 -18.48
CA PHE A 70 -2.77 2.19 -19.10
C PHE A 70 -3.53 3.13 -20.03
N LYS A 71 -3.69 2.73 -21.30
CA LYS A 71 -4.40 3.54 -22.30
C LYS A 71 -5.90 3.74 -21.98
N ARG A 72 -6.50 2.83 -21.22
CA ARG A 72 -7.92 2.84 -20.84
C ARG A 72 -8.09 2.37 -19.41
N TYR A 73 -9.06 3.00 -18.72
CA TYR A 73 -9.45 2.70 -17.34
C TYR A 73 -8.27 2.76 -16.37
N GLU A 74 -7.42 3.78 -16.51
CA GLU A 74 -6.19 3.87 -15.75
C GLU A 74 -6.44 3.94 -14.24
N GLY A 75 -7.33 4.83 -13.80
CA GLY A 75 -7.71 4.94 -12.39
C GLY A 75 -8.18 3.60 -11.82
N LEU A 76 -9.12 2.93 -12.51
CA LEU A 76 -9.62 1.60 -12.11
C LEU A 76 -8.50 0.56 -11.99
N LYS A 77 -7.55 0.52 -12.93
CA LYS A 77 -6.44 -0.44 -12.89
C LYS A 77 -5.47 -0.16 -11.75
N TYR A 78 -5.18 1.12 -11.46
CA TYR A 78 -4.42 1.49 -10.26
C TYR A 78 -5.16 1.10 -8.99
N SER A 79 -6.49 1.32 -8.93
CA SER A 79 -7.33 0.91 -7.80
C SER A 79 -7.30 -0.62 -7.59
N VAL A 80 -7.42 -1.41 -8.65
CA VAL A 80 -7.32 -2.87 -8.56
C VAL A 80 -5.93 -3.30 -8.09
N LEU A 81 -4.86 -2.71 -8.61
CA LEU A 81 -3.50 -3.04 -8.18
C LEU A 81 -3.27 -2.81 -6.69
N VAL A 82 -3.70 -1.66 -6.15
CA VAL A 82 -3.51 -1.35 -4.73
C VAL A 82 -4.40 -2.21 -3.83
N LEU A 83 -5.63 -2.53 -4.25
CA LEU A 83 -6.51 -3.45 -3.51
C LEU A 83 -5.94 -4.87 -3.51
N CYS A 84 -5.44 -5.34 -4.65
CA CYS A 84 -4.74 -6.62 -4.75
C CYS A 84 -3.51 -6.67 -3.85
N ALA A 85 -2.75 -5.58 -3.73
CA ALA A 85 -1.65 -5.51 -2.79
C ALA A 85 -2.12 -5.55 -1.33
N GLY A 86 -3.19 -4.82 -1.00
CA GLY A 86 -3.72 -4.77 0.37
C GLY A 86 -4.20 -6.13 0.88
N VAL A 87 -4.86 -6.93 0.03
CA VAL A 87 -5.26 -8.30 0.37
C VAL A 87 -4.10 -9.28 0.20
N GLY A 88 -3.34 -9.14 -0.89
CA GLY A 88 -2.30 -10.08 -1.29
C GLY A 88 -1.11 -10.15 -0.35
N LEU A 89 -0.73 -9.05 0.30
CA LEU A 89 0.33 -9.08 1.32
C LEU A 89 -0.04 -9.94 2.52
N GLU A 90 -1.31 -9.93 2.92
CA GLU A 90 -1.74 -10.73 4.05
C GLU A 90 -1.93 -12.21 3.66
N LEU A 91 -2.46 -12.46 2.47
CA LEU A 91 -2.50 -13.83 1.92
C LEU A 91 -1.12 -14.42 1.68
N LEU A 92 -0.11 -13.60 1.37
CA LEU A 92 1.28 -14.03 1.24
C LEU A 92 1.80 -14.64 2.55
N GLN A 93 1.31 -14.19 3.71
CA GLN A 93 1.73 -14.74 5.00
C GLN A 93 1.38 -16.23 5.14
N LEU A 94 0.34 -16.71 4.48
CA LEU A 94 -0.02 -18.13 4.45
C LEU A 94 1.06 -19.02 3.80
N LEU A 95 1.94 -18.43 2.99
CA LEU A 95 3.04 -19.11 2.31
C LEU A 95 4.37 -19.00 3.08
N VAL A 96 4.41 -18.24 4.17
CA VAL A 96 5.62 -17.95 4.95
C VAL A 96 5.57 -18.73 6.27
N PRO A 97 6.40 -19.77 6.47
CA PRO A 97 6.26 -20.71 7.59
C PRO A 97 6.32 -20.11 9.01
N TRP A 98 6.95 -18.94 9.16
CA TRP A 98 7.13 -18.25 10.44
C TRP A 98 6.21 -17.02 10.61
N ARG A 99 5.26 -16.82 9.69
CA ARG A 99 4.22 -15.77 9.78
C ARG A 99 2.85 -16.44 9.84
N SER A 100 1.88 -15.71 10.38
CA SER A 100 0.50 -16.16 10.53
C SER A 100 -0.44 -15.11 9.97
N PHE A 101 -1.43 -15.57 9.21
CA PHE A 101 -2.50 -14.68 8.73
C PHE A 101 -3.20 -13.96 9.88
N ASN A 102 -3.29 -12.63 9.76
CA ASN A 102 -3.93 -11.72 10.68
C ASN A 102 -5.04 -10.93 9.95
N PRO A 103 -6.32 -11.24 10.23
CA PRO A 103 -7.44 -10.50 9.64
C PRO A 103 -7.41 -8.99 9.93
N VAL A 104 -6.86 -8.58 11.07
CA VAL A 104 -6.77 -7.17 11.45
C VAL A 104 -5.77 -6.45 10.54
N ASP A 105 -4.59 -7.03 10.29
CA ASP A 105 -3.60 -6.46 9.36
C ASP A 105 -4.18 -6.33 7.95
N MET A 106 -4.96 -7.33 7.51
CA MET A 106 -5.69 -7.26 6.23
C MET A 106 -6.65 -6.06 6.18
N ILE A 107 -7.43 -5.83 7.24
CA ILE A 107 -8.38 -4.71 7.32
C ILE A 107 -7.63 -3.39 7.17
N TYR A 108 -6.52 -3.20 7.88
CA TYR A 108 -5.74 -1.96 7.80
C TYR A 108 -5.06 -1.78 6.44
N ASN A 109 -4.53 -2.85 5.85
CA ASN A 109 -4.01 -2.82 4.47
C ASN A 109 -5.12 -2.39 3.48
N VAL A 110 -6.31 -2.96 3.60
CA VAL A 110 -7.47 -2.64 2.75
C VAL A 110 -7.97 -1.21 2.99
N MET A 111 -7.99 -0.73 4.24
CA MET A 111 -8.31 0.66 4.56
C MET A 111 -7.34 1.63 3.88
N GLY A 112 -6.03 1.35 3.93
CA GLY A 112 -5.01 2.09 3.20
C GLY A 112 -5.27 2.09 1.69
N ALA A 113 -5.63 0.93 1.12
CA ALA A 113 -5.96 0.82 -0.30
C ALA A 113 -7.22 1.61 -0.66
N ILE A 114 -8.27 1.58 0.16
CA ILE A 114 -9.50 2.36 -0.03
C ILE A 114 -9.18 3.86 -0.05
N LEU A 115 -8.33 4.34 0.87
CA LEU A 115 -7.89 5.75 0.87
C LEU A 115 -7.18 6.11 -0.44
N VAL A 116 -6.31 5.24 -0.95
CA VAL A 116 -5.67 5.43 -2.27
C VAL A 116 -6.72 5.49 -3.38
N VAL A 117 -7.72 4.60 -3.39
CA VAL A 117 -8.80 4.61 -4.37
C VAL A 117 -9.57 5.93 -4.33
N ILE A 118 -9.91 6.43 -3.13
CA ILE A 118 -10.56 7.73 -2.95
C ILE A 118 -9.70 8.84 -3.55
N LEU A 119 -8.40 8.87 -3.26
CA LEU A 119 -7.47 9.86 -3.82
C LEU A 119 -7.40 9.80 -5.35
N ILE A 120 -7.37 8.61 -5.93
CA ILE A 120 -7.40 8.41 -7.39
C ILE A 120 -8.71 8.97 -7.97
N SER A 121 -9.85 8.64 -7.36
CA SER A 121 -11.17 9.08 -7.83
C SER A 121 -11.33 10.59 -7.73
N VAL A 122 -10.97 11.21 -6.61
CA VAL A 122 -11.00 12.67 -6.42
C VAL A 122 -10.07 13.36 -7.40
N SER A 123 -8.83 12.87 -7.55
CA SER A 123 -7.86 13.41 -8.51
C SER A 123 -8.35 13.34 -9.96
N SER A 124 -9.01 12.24 -10.33
CA SER A 124 -9.59 12.05 -11.66
C SER A 124 -10.77 12.98 -11.90
N LEU A 125 -11.66 13.13 -10.91
CA LEU A 125 -12.81 14.05 -10.96
C LEU A 125 -12.34 15.50 -11.16
N LEU A 126 -11.38 15.96 -10.35
CA LEU A 126 -10.82 17.30 -10.46
C LEU A 126 -10.13 17.55 -11.81
N SER A 127 -9.51 16.52 -12.39
CA SER A 127 -8.88 16.62 -13.71
C SER A 127 -9.91 16.69 -14.85
N SER A 128 -11.11 16.13 -14.67
CA SER A 128 -12.17 16.13 -15.69
C SER A 128 -12.92 17.47 -15.77
N GLN A 129 -12.80 18.33 -14.76
CA GLN A 129 -13.44 19.65 -14.73
C GLN A 129 -12.56 20.78 -15.30
N ARG A 130 -11.34 20.46 -15.74
CA ARG A 130 -10.43 21.37 -16.44
C ARG A 130 -10.43 21.07 -17.92
#